data_AF-A0A9E3DYY4-F1
#
_entry.id   AF-A0A9E3DYY4-F1
#
_cell.length_a   1.000
_cell.length_b   1.000
_cell.length_c   1.000
_cell.angle_alpha   90.00
_cell.angle_beta   90.00
_cell.angle_gamma   90.00
#
_symmetry.space_group_name_H-M   'P 1'
#
loop_
_entity.id
_entity.type
_entity.pdbx_description
1 polymer ?
#
loop_
_entity_poly.entity_id
_entity_poly.type
_entity_poly.pdbx_seq_one_letter_code
_entity_poly.pdbx_strand_id
1 'polypeptide(L)'
;EGNRFIFNARPWELAKQERDGNESATSELDAVLGALAESCRTLGHELSPFLPAAALRITDAVDRLDTTIARRLFPKPPRKR
;
A
#
# COMPACT_ATOMS: atom_id res chain seq x y z
N GLU A 1 0.34 11.61 8.72
CA GLU A 1 -0.70 10.71 9.27
C GLU A 1 -0.69 9.30 8.64
N GLY A 2 -0.86 9.12 7.31
CA GLY A 2 -0.92 7.78 6.70
C GLY A 2 0.24 6.82 7.02
N ASN A 3 1.49 7.29 6.96
CA ASN A 3 2.65 6.48 7.33
C ASN A 3 2.62 6.04 8.81
N ARG A 4 2.08 6.87 9.70
CA ARG A 4 1.94 6.55 11.13
C ARG A 4 0.84 5.50 11.36
N PHE A 5 -0.27 5.62 10.64
CA PHE A 5 -1.34 4.63 10.67
C PHE A 5 -0.84 3.23 10.29
N ILE A 6 -0.12 3.11 9.17
CA ILE A 6 0.45 1.83 8.72
C ILE A 6 1.47 1.28 9.70
N PHE A 7 2.32 2.15 10.25
CA PHE A 7 3.30 1.74 11.25
C PHE A 7 2.62 1.16 12.51
N ASN A 8 1.54 1.79 12.96
CA ASN A 8 0.80 1.34 14.14
C ASN A 8 -0.03 0.08 13.88
N ALA A 9 -0.66 -0.02 12.70
CA ALA A 9 -1.50 -1.15 12.32
C ALA A 9 -0.71 -2.42 12.02
N ARG A 10 0.59 -2.30 11.69
CA ARG A 10 1.51 -3.43 11.44
C ARG A 10 0.89 -4.51 10.54
N PRO A 11 0.41 -4.16 9.32
CA PRO A 11 -0.34 -5.10 8.47
C PRO A 11 0.42 -6.38 8.12
N TRP A 12 1.76 -6.36 8.14
CA TRP A 12 2.58 -7.57 7.94
C TRP A 12 2.45 -8.60 9.08
N GLU A 13 2.11 -8.16 10.30
CA GLU A 13 1.80 -9.03 11.43
C GLU A 13 0.36 -9.54 11.36
N LEU A 14 -0.60 -8.70 10.99
CA LEU A 14 -1.99 -9.12 10.74
C LEU A 14 -2.04 -10.19 9.63
N ALA A 15 -1.32 -9.98 8.52
CA ALA A 15 -1.19 -10.97 7.45
C ALA A 15 -0.53 -12.27 7.90
N LYS A 16 0.32 -12.25 8.94
CA LYS A 16 0.85 -13.48 9.52
C LYS A 16 -0.23 -14.22 10.30
N GLN A 17 -0.98 -13.51 11.13
CA GLN A 17 -2.06 -14.10 11.93
C GLN A 17 -3.21 -14.63 11.07
N GLU A 18 -3.56 -13.94 9.98
CA GLU A 18 -4.51 -14.42 8.97
C GLU A 18 -4.07 -15.78 8.41
N ARG A 19 -2.79 -15.91 8.00
CA ARG A 19 -2.24 -17.19 7.52
C ARG A 19 -2.27 -18.30 8.56
N ASP A 20 -2.21 -17.93 9.84
CA ASP A 20 -2.34 -18.86 10.97
C ASP A 20 -3.82 -19.16 11.32
N GLY A 21 -4.78 -18.62 10.56
CA GLY A 21 -6.22 -18.92 10.66
C GLY A 21 -7.03 -17.98 11.56
N ASN A 22 -6.50 -16.82 11.94
CA ASN A 22 -7.22 -15.86 12.79
C ASN A 22 -8.18 -14.98 11.96
N GLU A 23 -9.48 -15.25 12.02
CA GLU A 23 -10.53 -14.53 11.30
C GLU A 23 -10.66 -13.04 11.71
N SER A 24 -10.38 -12.71 12.97
CA SER A 24 -10.38 -11.31 13.42
C SER A 24 -9.23 -10.54 12.78
N ALA A 25 -8.07 -11.19 12.62
CA ALA A 25 -6.91 -10.58 11.95
C ALA A 25 -7.16 -10.40 10.45
N THR A 26 -7.92 -11.31 9.80
CA THR A 26 -8.36 -11.14 8.41
C THR A 26 -9.19 -9.86 8.26
N SER A 27 -10.22 -9.70 9.10
CA SER A 27 -11.11 -8.53 9.02
C SER A 27 -10.37 -7.21 9.29
N GLU A 28 -9.45 -7.22 10.26
CA GLU A 28 -8.63 -6.05 10.58
C GLU A 28 -7.63 -5.72 9.46
N LEU A 29 -7.02 -6.75 8.85
CA LEU A 29 -6.12 -6.59 7.71
C LEU A 29 -6.85 -5.96 6.52
N ASP A 30 -8.03 -6.46 6.18
CA ASP A 30 -8.84 -5.94 5.08
C ASP A 30 -9.21 -4.46 5.32
N ALA A 31 -9.58 -4.11 6.55
CA ALA A 31 -9.88 -2.72 6.90
C ALA A 31 -8.66 -1.79 6.74
N VAL A 32 -7.48 -2.23 7.20
CA VAL A 32 -6.23 -1.46 7.10
C VAL A 32 -5.80 -1.30 5.64
N LEU A 33 -5.85 -2.37 4.84
CA LEU A 33 -5.48 -2.34 3.43
C LEU A 33 -6.49 -1.52 2.60
N GLY A 34 -7.79 -1.62 2.91
CA GLY A 34 -8.83 -0.81 2.30
C GLY A 34 -8.61 0.69 2.54
N ALA A 35 -8.36 1.07 3.79
CA ALA A 35 -8.06 2.46 4.14
C ALA A 35 -6.78 3.00 3.45
N LEU A 36 -5.77 2.15 3.31
CA LEU A 36 -4.54 2.50 2.60
C LEU A 36 -4.80 2.73 1.11
N ALA A 37 -5.50 1.80 0.46
CA ALA A 37 -5.84 1.91 -0.96
C ALA A 37 -6.65 3.18 -1.25
N GLU A 38 -7.63 3.49 -0.40
CA GLU A 38 -8.46 4.69 -0.55
C GLU A 38 -7.66 5.99 -0.35
N SER A 39 -6.76 6.00 0.62
CA SER A 39 -5.82 7.11 0.82
C SER A 39 -4.95 7.34 -0.42
N CYS A 40 -4.46 6.27 -1.04
CA CYS A 40 -3.68 6.35 -2.28
C CYS A 40 -4.51 6.85 -3.47
N ARG A 41 -5.78 6.42 -3.62
CA ARG A 41 -6.67 6.98 -4.65
C ARG A 41 -6.87 8.48 -4.46
N THR A 42 -7.18 8.90 -3.24
CA THR A 42 -7.34 10.31 -2.88
C THR A 42 -6.09 11.11 -3.24
N LEU A 43 -4.90 10.62 -2.84
CA LEU A 43 -3.63 11.25 -3.20
C LEU A 43 -3.42 11.33 -4.72
N GLY A 44 -3.78 10.28 -5.47
CA GLY A 44 -3.73 10.30 -6.92
C GLY A 44 -4.58 11.43 -7.52
N HIS A 45 -5.82 11.57 -7.07
CA HIS A 45 -6.71 12.65 -7.52
C HIS A 45 -6.17 14.04 -7.18
N GLU A 46 -5.74 14.26 -5.92
CA GLU A 46 -5.23 15.56 -5.46
C GLU A 46 -3.89 15.95 -6.12
N LEU A 47 -3.06 14.97 -6.51
CA LEU A 47 -1.79 15.22 -7.18
C LEU A 47 -1.95 15.51 -8.68
N SER A 48 -3.08 15.18 -9.29
CA SER A 48 -3.35 15.35 -10.72
C SER A 48 -2.99 16.75 -11.29
N PRO A 49 -3.38 17.87 -10.67
CA PRO A 49 -3.05 19.20 -11.19
C PRO A 49 -1.56 19.57 -11.15
N PHE A 50 -0.77 18.92 -10.28
CA PHE A 50 0.65 19.26 -10.10
C PHE A 50 1.59 18.23 -10.72
N LEU A 51 1.23 16.94 -10.63
CA LEU A 51 2.05 15.80 -11.01
C LEU A 51 1.21 14.74 -11.75
N PRO A 52 0.65 15.06 -12.93
CA PRO A 52 -0.33 14.20 -13.61
C PRO A 52 0.19 12.80 -13.94
N ALA A 53 1.46 12.68 -14.33
CA ALA A 53 2.07 11.38 -14.61
C ALA A 53 2.27 10.53 -13.34
N ALA A 54 2.56 11.15 -12.19
CA ALA A 54 2.69 10.44 -10.93
C ALA A 54 1.31 10.03 -10.38
N ALA A 55 0.33 10.92 -10.48
CA ALA A 55 -1.06 10.67 -10.12
C ALA A 55 -1.61 9.42 -10.83
N LEU A 56 -1.48 9.36 -12.16
CA LEU A 56 -1.95 8.23 -12.97
C LEU A 56 -1.31 6.89 -12.54
N ARG A 57 -0.02 6.92 -12.22
CA ARG A 57 0.71 5.71 -11.77
C ARG A 57 0.24 5.24 -10.40
N ILE A 58 -0.07 6.18 -9.50
CA ILE A 58 -0.58 5.85 -8.16
C ILE A 58 -1.97 5.21 -8.29
N THR A 59 -2.88 5.83 -9.05
CA THR A 59 -4.24 5.30 -9.24
C THR A 59 -4.23 3.93 -9.93
N ASP A 60 -3.44 3.78 -11.00
CA ASP A 60 -3.33 2.49 -11.71
C ASP A 60 -2.81 1.37 -10.80
N ALA A 61 -1.84 1.68 -9.92
CA ALA A 61 -1.27 0.70 -9.00
C ALA A 61 -2.22 0.23 -7.89
N VAL A 62 -3.23 1.03 -7.52
CA VAL A 62 -4.22 0.65 -6.48
C VAL A 62 -5.54 0.14 -7.04
N ASP A 63 -5.83 0.43 -8.32
CA ASP A 63 -7.02 -0.10 -9.00
C ASP A 63 -6.74 -1.42 -9.74
N ARG A 64 -5.51 -1.64 -10.19
CA ARG A 64 -5.11 -2.94 -10.72
C ARG A 64 -4.64 -3.86 -9.62
N LEU A 65 -5.34 -4.98 -9.43
CA LEU A 65 -4.84 -6.12 -8.66
C LEU A 65 -3.79 -6.92 -9.47
N ASP A 66 -2.75 -6.23 -9.93
CA ASP A 66 -1.61 -6.83 -10.62
C ASP A 66 -0.37 -6.74 -9.72
N THR A 67 -0.05 -7.86 -9.09
CA THR A 67 1.08 -7.98 -8.15
C THR A 67 2.43 -7.82 -8.83
N THR A 68 2.51 -7.84 -10.17
CA THR A 68 3.74 -7.54 -10.89
C THR A 68 4.11 -6.06 -10.84
N ILE A 69 3.13 -5.17 -10.61
CA ILE A 69 3.31 -3.72 -10.45
C ILE A 69 3.99 -3.39 -9.11
N ALA A 70 3.84 -4.25 -8.09
CA ALA A 70 4.51 -4.11 -6.80
C ALA A 70 6.04 -4.32 -6.86
N ARG A 71 6.60 -4.56 -8.06
CA ARG A 71 8.03 -4.60 -8.29
C ARG A 71 8.65 -3.26 -7.90
N ARG A 72 9.77 -3.31 -7.17
CA ARG A 72 10.50 -2.11 -6.75
C ARG A 72 10.76 -1.21 -7.95
N LEU A 73 10.23 0.01 -7.88
CA LEU A 73 10.48 1.06 -8.86
C LEU A 73 11.94 1.52 -8.86
N PHE A 74 12.62 1.35 -7.72
CA PHE A 74 14.02 1.72 -7.56
C PHE A 74 14.87 0.48 -7.22
N PRO A 75 15.97 0.22 -7.94
CA PRO A 75 16.89 -0.83 -7.57
C PRO A 75 17.45 -0.57 -6.18
N LYS A 76 17.66 -1.64 -5.39
CA LYS A 76 18.31 -1.50 -4.09
C LYS A 76 19.75 -1.03 -4.33
N PRO A 77 20.20 0.11 -3.76
CA PRO A 77 21.60 0.51 -3.90
C PRO A 77 22.52 -0.58 -3.32
N PRO A 78 23.67 -0.85 -3.95
CA PRO A 78 24.62 -1.82 -3.43
C PRO A 78 25.05 -1.42 -2.01
N ARG A 79 25.12 -2.39 -1.09
CA ARG A 79 25.72 -2.15 0.24
C ARG A 79 27.20 -1.83 0.02
N LYS A 80 27.65 -0.64 0.43
CA LYS A 80 29.07 -0.34 0.57
C LYS A 80 29.64 -1.34 1.59
N ARG A 81 30.61 -2.16 1.17
CA ARG A 81 31.41 -3.00 2.06
C ARG A 81 32.43 -2.15 2.81
#